data_AF-A0A2V9Q3R0-F1
#
_entry.id   AF-A0A2V9Q3R0-F1
#
_cell.length_a   1.000
_cell.length_b   1.000
_cell.length_c   1.000
_cell.angle_alpha   90.00
_cell.angle_beta   90.00
_cell.angle_gamma   90.00
#
_symmetry.space_group_name_H-M   'P 1'
#
loop_
_entity.id
_entity.type
_entity.pdbx_description
1 polymer ?
#
loop_
_entity_poly.entity_id
_entity_poly.type
_entity_poly.pdbx_seq_one_letter_code
_entity_poly.pdbx_strand_id
1 'polypeptide(L)'
;MCLCGVYCGKDSTMQIIQIVLDKKLLHAADQAAKRTRQNRTALVRDALREHLRRLHLRASEERDRQGYSRRPLADAETRRWESEARWPEE
;
A
#
# COMPACT_ATOMS: atom_id res chain seq x y z
N MET A 1 4.39 -13.94 15.59
CA MET A 1 4.33 -12.58 15.02
C MET A 1 4.22 -12.72 13.50
N CYS A 2 3.01 -12.95 13.01
CA CYS A 2 2.76 -13.17 11.58
C CYS A 2 2.30 -11.83 10.97
N LEU A 3 3.17 -11.17 10.21
CA LEU A 3 2.80 -10.13 9.26
C LEU A 3 2.20 -10.76 7.98
N CYS A 4 1.35 -11.78 8.13
CA CYS A 4 0.73 -12.52 7.04
C CYS A 4 -0.80 -12.41 7.15
N GLY A 5 -1.30 -11.19 7.20
CA GLY A 5 -2.72 -10.91 7.49
C GLY A 5 -3.63 -10.82 6.26
N VAL A 6 -3.12 -10.86 5.04
CA VAL A 6 -3.95 -10.56 3.86
C VAL A 6 -4.15 -11.76 2.92
N TYR A 7 -3.24 -12.74 2.89
CA TYR A 7 -3.32 -13.86 1.93
C TYR A 7 -2.97 -15.25 2.50
N CYS A 8 -2.83 -15.41 3.83
CA CYS A 8 -2.62 -16.73 4.41
C CYS A 8 -3.96 -17.47 4.52
N GLY A 9 -4.30 -18.29 3.52
CA GLY A 9 -5.34 -19.31 3.65
C GLY A 9 -6.70 -19.03 3.00
N LYS A 10 -6.86 -17.97 2.20
CA LYS A 10 -8.09 -17.81 1.38
C LYS A 10 -7.86 -18.36 -0.01
N ASP A 11 -8.62 -19.40 -0.33
CA ASP A 11 -8.86 -19.91 -1.67
C ASP A 11 -8.80 -18.77 -2.70
N SER A 12 -7.88 -18.87 -3.66
CA SER A 12 -7.76 -17.92 -4.77
C SER A 12 -8.87 -18.13 -5.80
N THR A 13 -10.12 -18.23 -5.33
CA THR A 13 -11.27 -18.43 -6.18
C THR A 13 -11.65 -17.08 -6.80
N MET A 14 -11.55 -16.99 -8.12
CA MET A 14 -12.04 -15.82 -8.84
C MET A 14 -13.57 -15.78 -8.73
N GLN A 15 -14.10 -14.71 -8.15
CA GLN A 15 -15.54 -14.48 -8.09
C GLN A 15 -15.94 -13.42 -9.12
N ILE A 16 -17.07 -13.65 -9.80
CA ILE A 16 -17.66 -12.69 -10.73
C ILE A 16 -18.57 -11.78 -9.90
N ILE A 17 -18.29 -10.48 -9.95
CA ILE A 17 -19.10 -9.44 -9.29
C ILE A 17 -19.61 -8.45 -10.33
N GLN A 18 -20.81 -7.91 -10.11
CA GLN A 18 -21.33 -6.81 -10.89
C GLN A 18 -21.04 -5.49 -10.17
N ILE A 19 -20.41 -4.54 -10.87
CA ILE A 19 -20.10 -3.21 -10.35
C ILE A 19 -20.80 -2.19 -11.24
N VAL A 20 -21.48 -1.22 -10.62
CA VAL A 20 -22.07 -0.08 -11.33
C VAL A 20 -21.06 1.05 -11.37
N LEU A 21 -20.73 1.51 -12.56
CA LEU A 21 -19.83 2.65 -12.82
C LEU A 21 -20.60 3.70 -13.62
N ASP A 22 -20.31 4.97 -13.40
CA ASP A 22 -20.87 6.02 -14.25
C ASP A 22 -20.27 5.92 -15.67
N LYS A 23 -21.01 6.44 -16.65
CA LYS A 23 -20.63 6.34 -18.06
C LYS A 23 -19.28 6.99 -18.37
N LYS A 24 -18.92 8.08 -17.68
CA LYS A 24 -17.66 8.80 -17.94
C LYS A 24 -16.47 7.99 -17.41
N LEU A 25 -16.60 7.43 -16.20
CA LEU A 25 -15.56 6.56 -15.64
C LEU A 25 -15.39 5.27 -16.43
N LEU A 26 -16.49 4.67 -16.90
CA LEU A 26 -16.42 3.50 -17.78
C LEU A 26 -15.65 3.82 -19.07
N HIS A 27 -15.94 4.96 -19.70
CA HIS A 27 -15.22 5.38 -20.91
C HIS A 27 -13.74 5.64 -20.65
N ALA A 28 -13.39 6.31 -19.54
CA ALA A 28 -12.01 6.55 -19.16
C ALA A 28 -11.25 5.23 -18.90
N ALA A 29 -11.88 4.28 -18.22
CA ALA A 29 -11.32 2.95 -17.98
C ALA A 29 -11.10 2.20 -19.31
N ASP A 30 -12.05 2.25 -20.25
CA ASP A 30 -11.89 1.63 -21.56
C ASP A 30 -10.72 2.21 -22.36
N GLN A 31 -10.56 3.53 -22.35
CA GLN A 31 -9.44 4.19 -23.02
C GLN A 31 -8.11 3.82 -22.38
N ALA A 32 -8.04 3.78 -21.04
CA ALA A 32 -6.84 3.35 -20.32
C ALA A 32 -6.49 1.89 -20.63
N ALA A 33 -7.47 1.00 -20.59
CA ALA A 33 -7.29 -0.43 -20.91
C ALA A 33 -6.77 -0.63 -22.34
N LYS A 34 -7.29 0.12 -23.31
CA LYS A 34 -6.80 0.10 -24.70
C LYS A 34 -5.34 0.55 -24.79
N ARG A 35 -4.98 1.64 -24.10
CA ARG A 35 -3.60 2.17 -24.09
C ARG A 35 -2.61 1.19 -23.46
N THR A 36 -3.03 0.47 -22.43
CA THR A 36 -2.18 -0.52 -21.74
C THR A 36 -2.27 -1.92 -22.34
N ARG A 37 -3.07 -2.12 -23.42
CA ARG A 37 -3.37 -3.43 -24.03
C ARG A 37 -3.88 -4.47 -23.02
N GLN A 38 -4.66 -4.03 -22.05
CA GLN A 38 -5.26 -4.89 -21.02
C GLN A 38 -6.77 -5.02 -21.24
N ASN A 39 -7.38 -6.09 -20.72
CA ASN A 39 -8.83 -6.18 -20.66
C ASN A 39 -9.39 -5.28 -19.53
N ARG A 40 -10.64 -4.83 -19.68
CA ARG A 40 -11.31 -3.93 -18.72
C ARG A 40 -11.25 -4.47 -17.29
N THR A 41 -11.51 -5.76 -17.11
CA THR A 41 -11.53 -6.40 -15.79
C THR A 41 -10.14 -6.46 -15.16
N ALA A 42 -9.07 -6.59 -15.95
CA ALA A 42 -7.68 -6.55 -15.47
C ALA A 42 -7.34 -5.15 -14.99
N LEU A 43 -7.67 -4.11 -15.78
CA LEU A 43 -7.48 -2.72 -15.36
C LEU A 43 -8.21 -2.42 -14.05
N VAL A 44 -9.48 -2.81 -13.93
CA VAL A 44 -10.28 -2.57 -12.71
C VAL A 44 -9.68 -3.32 -11.50
N ARG A 45 -9.25 -4.58 -11.68
CA ARG A 45 -8.59 -5.34 -10.62
C ARG A 45 -7.28 -4.70 -10.18
N ASP A 46 -6.47 -4.23 -11.11
CA ASP A 46 -5.18 -3.61 -10.82
C ASP A 46 -5.36 -2.25 -10.14
N ALA A 47 -6.31 -1.44 -10.61
CA ALA A 47 -6.67 -0.18 -9.96
C ALA A 47 -7.16 -0.39 -8.52
N LEU A 48 -7.99 -1.41 -8.27
CA LEU A 48 -8.48 -1.73 -6.93
C LEU A 48 -7.35 -2.21 -6.01
N ARG A 49 -6.47 -3.09 -6.51
CA ARG A 49 -5.30 -3.56 -5.75
C ARG A 49 -4.39 -2.40 -5.36
N GLU A 50 -4.13 -1.51 -6.31
CA GLU A 50 -3.29 -0.33 -6.10
C GLU A 50 -3.94 0.63 -5.09
N HIS A 51 -5.25 0.85 -5.18
CA HIS A 51 -5.97 1.68 -4.22
C HIS A 51 -5.88 1.11 -2.79
N LEU A 52 -6.09 -0.21 -2.63
CA LEU A 52 -5.97 -0.88 -1.34
C LEU A 52 -4.54 -0.81 -0.78
N ARG A 53 -3.51 -0.95 -1.63
CA ARG A 53 -2.11 -0.76 -1.20
C ARG A 53 -1.86 0.66 -0.69
N ARG A 54 -2.36 1.68 -1.39
CA ARG A 54 -2.22 3.08 -0.96
C ARG A 54 -2.91 3.34 0.37
N LEU A 55 -4.10 2.78 0.58
CA LEU A 55 -4.79 2.89 1.87
C LEU A 55 -3.98 2.22 3.00
N HIS A 56 -3.42 1.05 2.73
CA HIS A 56 -2.56 0.36 3.70
C HIS A 56 -1.31 1.17 4.04
N LEU A 57 -0.62 1.71 3.02
CA LEU A 57 0.57 2.53 3.21
C LEU A 57 0.26 3.76 4.07
N ARG A 58 -0.79 4.51 3.73
CA ARG A 58 -1.23 5.69 4.50
C ARG A 58 -1.56 5.34 5.95
N ALA A 59 -2.23 4.20 6.17
CA ALA A 59 -2.53 3.75 7.52
C ALA A 59 -1.27 3.39 8.32
N SER A 60 -0.24 2.86 7.64
CA SER A 60 1.06 2.60 8.26
C SER A 60 1.79 3.89 8.60
N GLU A 61 1.89 4.82 7.65
CA GLU A 61 2.53 6.13 7.85
C GLU A 61 1.89 6.91 9.01
N GLU A 62 0.56 6.88 9.09
CA GLU A 62 -0.17 7.53 10.18
C GLU A 62 0.07 6.84 11.52
N ARG A 63 0.15 5.50 11.55
CA ARG A 63 0.53 4.76 12.76
C ARG A 63 1.94 5.13 13.22
N ASP A 64 2.89 5.23 12.29
CA ASP A 64 4.28 5.59 12.59
C ASP A 64 4.33 7.02 13.14
N ARG A 65 3.65 7.97 12.50
CA ARG A 65 3.54 9.36 12.98
C ARG A 65 2.97 9.43 14.39
N GLN A 66 1.90 8.69 14.67
CA GLN A 66 1.31 8.62 16.01
C GLN A 66 2.27 7.98 17.02
N GLY A 67 3.00 6.95 16.62
CA GLY A 67 4.03 6.30 17.45
C GLY A 67 5.11 7.28 17.88
N TYR A 68 5.71 8.00 16.92
CA TYR A 68 6.73 9.01 17.20
C TYR A 68 6.18 10.19 18.01
N SER A 69 4.94 10.62 17.75
CA SER A 69 4.32 11.72 18.52
C SER A 69 4.05 11.33 19.98
N ARG A 70 3.67 10.08 20.23
CA ARG A 70 3.35 9.58 21.59
C ARG A 70 4.57 9.25 22.42
N ARG A 71 5.69 8.89 21.77
CA ARG A 71 6.95 8.57 22.43
C ARG A 71 8.06 9.37 21.76
N PRO A 72 8.19 10.67 22.12
CA PRO A 72 9.37 11.44 21.74
C PRO A 72 10.60 10.64 22.14
N LEU A 73 11.52 10.45 21.19
CA LEU A 73 12.72 9.63 21.36
C LEU A 73 13.42 10.06 22.65
N ALA A 74 13.52 9.16 23.63
CA ALA A 74 14.22 9.50 24.86
C ALA A 74 15.71 9.63 24.54
N ASP A 75 16.37 10.71 24.95
CA ASP A 75 17.78 10.99 24.65
C ASP A 75 18.72 9.79 24.93
N ALA A 76 18.37 8.93 25.89
CA ALA A 76 19.10 7.72 26.22
C ALA A 76 19.03 6.62 25.14
N GLU A 77 17.93 6.51 24.38
CA GLU A 77 17.80 5.57 23.26
C GLU A 77 18.65 6.02 22.06
N THR A 78 18.71 7.32 21.78
CA THR A 78 19.47 7.88 20.63
C THR A 78 20.98 7.82 20.85
N ARG A 79 21.47 8.19 22.05
CA ARG A 79 22.91 8.25 22.38
C ARG A 79 23.65 6.93 22.17
N ARG A 80 22.95 5.79 22.28
CA ARG A 80 23.52 4.46 22.06
C ARG A 80 23.86 4.20 20.58
N TRP A 81 23.07 4.76 19.66
CA TRP A 81 23.29 4.62 18.21
C TRP A 81 24.22 5.71 17.66
N GLU A 82 24.29 6.88 18.30
CA GLU A 82 25.17 7.98 17.89
C GLU A 82 26.66 7.59 17.90
N SER A 83 27.09 6.77 18.86
CA SER A 83 28.48 6.27 18.91
C SER A 83 28.84 5.33 17.75
N GLU A 84 27.84 4.71 17.12
CA GLU A 84 28.00 3.78 16.00
C GLU A 84 27.83 4.48 14.63
N ALA A 85 27.24 5.68 14.58
CA ALA A 85 26.93 6.41 13.35
C ALA A 85 28.12 7.16 12.72
N ARG A 86 29.36 6.89 13.14
CA ARG A 86 30.55 7.49 12.54
C ARG A 86 30.92 6.74 11.26
N TRP A 87 30.65 7.35 10.11
CA TRP A 87 31.11 6.82 8.82
C TRP A 87 32.64 6.85 8.76
N PRO A 88 33.31 5.81 8.23
CA PRO A 88 34.76 5.83 8.07
C PRO A 88 35.19 6.94 7.11
N GLU A 89 36.30 7.62 7.42
CA GLU A 89 36.95 8.50 6.46
C GLU A 89 37.69 7.64 5.43
N GLU A 90 37.60 8.03 4.15
CA GLU A 90 38.16 7.30 3.01
C GLU A 90 39.68 7.08 3.11
#